data_AF-A0A7X8BMS0-F1
#
_entry.id   AF-A0A7X8BMS0-F1
#
_cell.length_a   1.000
_cell.length_b   1.000
_cell.length_c   1.000
_cell.angle_alpha   90.00
_cell.angle_beta   90.00
_cell.angle_gamma   90.00
#
_symmetry.space_group_name_H-M   'P 1'
#
loop_
_entity.id
_entity.type
_entity.pdbx_description
1 polymer ?
#
loop_
_entity_poly.entity_id
_entity_poly.type
_entity_poly.pdbx_seq_one_letter_code
_entity_poly.pdbx_strand_id
1 'polypeptide(L)'
;MSTLKNSTNSRKAIGILLSEASAPIRWRVELEILEREPKTVSKDELLAYPRVRENLDYLTGETDFNSIHGSTERAFENACGILYDMGVRSGAKELDERIKPYLDFLEALDDDTDDRYLHTSFLGREFSASLIAGSVSALGYNGHPAVRKHVEARLERLSEFGPGSTPRPFMRLTRPATRRCGG
;
A
#
# COMPACT_ATOMS: atom_id res chain seq x y z
N MET A 1 25.32 -8.82 6.16
CA MET A 1 25.27 -7.42 5.63
C MET A 1 26.20 -6.44 6.37
N SER A 2 27.13 -6.90 7.24
CA SER A 2 27.99 -6.01 8.04
C SER A 2 29.28 -5.51 7.35
N THR A 3 29.65 -6.03 6.19
CA THR A 3 30.95 -5.76 5.54
C THR A 3 30.99 -4.51 4.68
N LEU A 4 29.83 -4.01 4.22
CA LEU A 4 29.75 -2.81 3.38
C LEU A 4 30.01 -1.50 4.15
N LYS A 5 29.75 -1.46 5.46
CA LYS A 5 29.84 -0.24 6.28
C LYS A 5 31.29 0.22 6.58
N ASN A 6 32.29 -0.64 6.39
CA ASN A 6 33.65 -0.38 6.90
C ASN A 6 34.68 0.04 5.85
N SER A 7 34.38 -0.02 4.55
CA SER A 7 35.32 0.46 3.52
C SER A 7 35.41 1.99 3.54
N THR A 8 36.61 2.53 3.33
CA THR A 8 36.83 3.98 3.22
C THR A 8 35.98 4.60 2.10
N ASN A 9 35.78 3.86 1.01
CA ASN A 9 34.96 4.29 -0.12
C ASN A 9 33.48 4.39 0.25
N SER A 10 32.96 3.43 1.03
CA SER A 10 31.57 3.44 1.51
C SER A 10 31.31 4.64 2.41
N ARG A 11 32.24 4.96 3.33
CA ARG A 11 32.12 6.11 4.21
C ARG A 11 32.15 7.43 3.44
N LYS A 12 33.01 7.56 2.44
CA LYS A 12 33.04 8.74 1.57
C LYS A 12 31.73 8.90 0.78
N ALA A 13 31.21 7.82 0.19
CA ALA A 13 29.95 7.85 -0.55
C ALA A 13 28.77 8.25 0.34
N ILE A 14 28.65 7.67 1.55
CA ILE A 14 27.62 8.05 2.52
C ILE A 14 27.76 9.53 2.91
N GLY A 15 28.99 10.02 3.13
CA GLY A 15 29.24 11.43 3.43
C GLY A 15 28.70 12.36 2.34
N ILE A 16 29.00 12.06 1.07
CA ILE A 16 28.51 12.81 -0.09
C ILE A 16 26.99 12.78 -0.15
N LEU A 17 26.36 11.61 0.00
CA LEU A 17 24.90 11.50 -0.01
C LEU A 17 24.25 12.35 1.09
N LEU A 18 24.81 12.34 2.30
CA LEU A 18 24.28 13.11 3.42
C LEU A 18 24.47 14.63 3.28
N SER A 19 25.49 15.09 2.55
CA SER A 19 25.75 16.53 2.36
C SER A 19 25.11 17.11 1.11
N GLU A 20 24.94 16.32 0.04
CA GLU A 20 24.62 16.84 -1.29
C GLU A 20 23.30 16.29 -1.86
N ALA A 21 22.78 15.16 -1.37
CA ALA A 21 21.58 14.57 -1.94
C ALA A 21 20.28 15.29 -1.52
N SER A 22 19.19 15.01 -2.23
CA SER A 22 17.86 15.53 -1.91
C SER A 22 17.34 14.97 -0.57
N ALA A 23 16.32 15.63 -0.02
CA ALA A 23 15.75 15.27 1.28
C ALA A 23 15.33 13.79 1.38
N PRO A 24 14.62 13.18 0.39
CA PRO A 24 14.28 11.75 0.46
C PRO A 24 15.49 10.82 0.50
N ILE A 25 16.54 11.12 -0.27
CA ILE A 25 17.74 10.29 -0.31
C ILE A 25 18.47 10.37 1.04
N ARG A 26 18.68 11.58 1.56
CA ARG A 26 19.30 11.79 2.87
C ARG A 26 18.53 11.05 3.97
N TRP A 27 17.20 11.19 3.96
CA TRP A 27 16.29 10.51 4.89
C TRP A 27 16.45 8.97 4.84
N ARG A 28 16.39 8.37 3.64
CA ARG A 28 16.54 6.93 3.44
C ARG A 28 17.93 6.42 3.81
N VAL A 29 18.99 7.17 3.51
CA VAL A 29 20.36 6.82 3.90
C VAL A 29 20.46 6.72 5.44
N GLU A 30 19.89 7.67 6.18
CA GLU A 30 19.92 7.62 7.63
C GLU A 30 19.10 6.46 8.20
N LEU A 31 17.89 6.24 7.70
CA LEU A 31 17.01 5.16 8.19
C LEU A 31 17.51 3.77 7.82
N GLU A 32 17.93 3.54 6.57
CA GLU A 32 18.10 2.18 6.05
C GLU A 32 19.56 1.75 5.97
N ILE A 33 20.48 2.68 5.72
CA ILE A 33 21.91 2.37 5.62
C ILE A 33 22.59 2.56 6.98
N LEU A 34 22.28 3.69 7.63
CA LEU A 34 22.83 4.01 8.95
C LEU A 34 21.99 3.46 10.11
N GLU A 35 20.77 3.00 9.84
CA GLU A 35 19.87 2.38 10.84
C GLU A 35 19.64 3.31 12.05
N ARG A 36 19.38 4.59 11.79
CA ARG A 36 19.16 5.60 12.82
C ARG A 36 18.04 6.56 12.46
N GLU A 37 17.51 7.22 13.48
CA GLU A 37 16.60 8.36 13.28
C GLU A 37 17.27 9.46 12.44
N PRO A 38 16.59 9.98 11.41
CA PRO A 38 17.08 11.08 10.58
C PRO A 38 17.42 12.32 11.40
N LYS A 39 18.60 12.88 11.13
CA LYS A 39 19.11 14.11 11.78
C LYS A 39 19.45 15.19 10.77
N THR A 40 19.69 14.82 9.52
CA THR A 40 20.10 15.73 8.44
C THR A 40 18.93 16.33 7.68
N VAL A 41 17.74 15.74 7.83
CA VAL A 41 16.49 16.15 7.19
C VAL A 41 15.38 16.08 8.22
N SER A 42 14.64 17.18 8.38
CA SER A 42 13.42 17.18 9.21
C SER A 42 12.25 16.53 8.47
N LYS A 43 11.22 16.07 9.20
CA LYS A 43 9.97 15.59 8.57
C LYS A 43 9.34 16.66 7.69
N ASP A 44 9.31 17.91 8.14
CA ASP A 44 8.74 19.03 7.38
C ASP A 44 9.50 19.29 6.07
N GLU A 45 10.84 19.18 6.09
CA GLU A 45 11.66 19.30 4.89
C GLU A 45 11.40 18.15 3.90
N LEU A 46 11.24 16.92 4.40
CA LEU A 46 10.84 15.78 3.58
C LEU A 46 9.47 16.00 2.93
N LEU A 47 8.49 16.43 3.73
CA LEU A 47 7.12 16.69 3.28
C LEU A 47 7.02 17.89 2.34
N ALA A 48 7.94 18.85 2.45
CA ALA A 48 8.03 19.99 1.54
C ALA A 48 8.66 19.63 0.19
N TYR A 49 9.29 18.44 0.05
CA TYR A 49 9.93 18.04 -1.20
C TYR A 49 8.89 17.98 -2.34
N PRO A 50 9.12 18.62 -3.50
CA PRO A 50 8.08 18.81 -4.52
C PRO A 50 7.38 17.52 -4.95
N ARG A 51 8.16 16.44 -5.14
CA ARG A 51 7.61 15.15 -5.56
C ARG A 51 6.84 14.45 -4.44
N VAL A 52 7.20 14.66 -3.16
CA VAL A 52 6.39 14.18 -2.03
C VAL A 52 5.06 14.91 -2.00
N ARG A 53 5.07 16.24 -2.12
CA ARG A 53 3.85 17.06 -2.17
C ARG A 53 2.93 16.65 -3.31
N GLU A 54 3.48 16.52 -4.50
CA GLU A 54 2.73 16.10 -5.69
C GLU A 54 2.03 14.75 -5.46
N ASN A 55 2.72 13.76 -4.89
CA ASN A 55 2.13 12.43 -4.66
C ASN A 55 1.15 12.43 -3.48
N LEU A 56 1.34 13.28 -2.48
CA LEU A 56 0.32 13.52 -1.47
C LEU A 56 -0.95 14.10 -2.11
N ASP A 57 -0.83 15.02 -3.06
CA ASP A 57 -1.99 15.62 -3.73
C ASP A 57 -2.75 14.63 -4.64
N TYR A 58 -2.13 13.51 -5.01
CA TYR A 58 -2.81 12.41 -5.72
C TYR A 58 -3.64 11.49 -4.81
N LEU A 59 -3.50 11.60 -3.48
CA LEU A 59 -4.33 10.87 -2.53
C LEU A 59 -5.67 11.60 -2.32
N THR A 60 -6.57 11.49 -3.30
CA THR A 60 -7.83 12.24 -3.36
C THR A 60 -8.93 11.71 -2.43
N GLY A 61 -8.79 10.47 -1.95
CA GLY A 61 -9.84 9.75 -1.21
C GLY A 61 -10.85 9.03 -2.10
N GLU A 62 -10.70 9.08 -3.43
CA GLU A 62 -11.51 8.29 -4.36
C GLU A 62 -11.15 6.80 -4.29
N THR A 63 -12.16 5.94 -4.22
CA THR A 63 -12.00 4.49 -3.98
C THR A 63 -12.55 3.60 -5.09
N ASP A 64 -12.97 4.18 -6.22
CA ASP A 64 -13.30 3.40 -7.41
C ASP A 64 -12.06 2.75 -8.02
N PHE A 65 -12.29 1.73 -8.84
CA PHE A 65 -11.21 0.90 -9.39
C PHE A 65 -10.15 1.70 -10.14
N ASN A 66 -10.53 2.73 -10.91
CA ASN A 66 -9.59 3.47 -11.76
C ASN A 66 -8.78 4.49 -10.97
N SER A 67 -9.34 5.02 -9.88
CA SER A 67 -8.61 5.88 -8.95
C SER A 67 -7.67 5.08 -8.05
N ILE A 68 -7.99 3.81 -7.76
CA ILE A 68 -7.12 2.92 -6.99
C ILE A 68 -6.00 2.31 -7.83
N HIS A 69 -6.34 1.77 -9.00
CA HIS A 69 -5.46 0.98 -9.85
C HIS A 69 -5.38 1.57 -11.26
N GLY A 70 -4.17 1.69 -11.78
CA GLY A 70 -3.97 2.13 -13.15
C GLY A 70 -2.51 2.42 -13.48
N SER A 71 -2.24 2.65 -14.76
CA SER A 71 -0.88 2.94 -15.25
C SER A 71 -0.43 4.38 -15.03
N THR A 72 -1.31 5.25 -14.51
CA THR A 72 -0.98 6.66 -14.30
C THR A 72 -0.31 6.88 -12.95
N GLU A 73 0.60 7.85 -12.87
CA GLU A 73 1.22 8.25 -11.60
C GLU A 73 0.21 8.70 -10.54
N ARG A 74 -1.01 9.07 -10.96
CA ARG A 74 -2.09 9.53 -10.10
C ARG A 74 -2.89 8.41 -9.45
N ALA A 75 -2.75 7.18 -9.93
CA ALA A 75 -3.41 6.05 -9.29
C ALA A 75 -2.87 5.91 -7.85
N PHE A 76 -3.78 5.70 -6.91
CA PHE A 76 -3.47 5.64 -5.49
C PHE A 76 -2.30 4.70 -5.16
N GLU A 77 -2.26 3.49 -5.75
CA GLU A 77 -1.19 2.52 -5.48
C GLU A 77 0.19 3.05 -5.90
N ASN A 78 0.27 3.79 -7.01
CA ASN A 78 1.51 4.35 -7.54
C ASN A 78 1.96 5.53 -6.68
N ALA A 79 1.03 6.41 -6.29
CA ALA A 79 1.32 7.51 -5.38
C ALA A 79 1.83 6.99 -4.02
N CYS A 80 1.18 5.97 -3.46
CA CYS A 80 1.63 5.33 -2.22
C CYS A 80 3.01 4.67 -2.37
N GLY A 81 3.27 3.98 -3.48
CA GLY A 81 4.57 3.39 -3.77
C GLY A 81 5.69 4.43 -3.81
N ILE A 82 5.45 5.56 -4.50
CA ILE A 82 6.41 6.67 -4.55
C ILE A 82 6.63 7.29 -3.16
N LEU A 83 5.56 7.53 -2.40
CA LEU A 83 5.68 8.05 -1.02
C LEU A 83 6.45 7.09 -0.12
N TYR A 84 6.22 5.79 -0.27
CA TYR A 84 6.96 4.75 0.43
C TYR A 84 8.46 4.80 0.09
N ASP A 85 8.79 4.88 -1.20
CA ASP A 85 10.18 4.96 -1.68
C ASP A 85 10.87 6.24 -1.21
N MET A 86 10.14 7.34 -1.10
CA MET A 86 10.65 8.61 -0.55
C MET A 86 10.78 8.62 0.98
N GLY A 87 10.34 7.55 1.66
CA GLY A 87 10.49 7.40 3.10
C GLY A 87 9.39 8.07 3.93
N VAL A 88 8.30 8.51 3.30
CA VAL A 88 7.11 9.02 4.00
C VAL A 88 6.39 7.84 4.66
N ARG A 89 6.01 7.99 5.93
CA ARG A 89 5.36 6.95 6.75
C ARG A 89 4.26 7.57 7.62
N SER A 90 3.40 6.73 8.18
CA SER A 90 2.37 7.07 9.15
C SER A 90 2.91 7.94 10.29
N GLY A 91 2.08 8.85 10.82
CA GLY A 91 2.49 9.84 11.82
C GLY A 91 3.06 11.13 11.20
N ALA A 92 2.99 11.26 9.88
CA ALA A 92 3.08 12.54 9.18
C ALA A 92 1.64 13.05 8.97
N LYS A 93 1.32 14.20 9.57
CA LYS A 93 -0.05 14.73 9.63
C LYS A 93 -0.73 14.78 8.26
N GLU A 94 -0.02 15.29 7.25
CA GLU A 94 -0.52 15.44 5.89
C GLU A 94 -0.81 14.11 5.21
N LEU A 95 -0.04 13.07 5.52
CA LEU A 95 -0.31 11.71 5.04
C LEU A 95 -1.50 11.11 5.79
N ASP A 96 -1.52 11.21 7.12
CA ASP A 96 -2.58 10.65 7.98
C ASP A 96 -3.96 11.20 7.58
N GLU A 97 -4.06 12.51 7.32
CA GLU A 97 -5.29 13.15 6.86
C GLU A 97 -5.76 12.62 5.50
N ARG A 98 -4.83 12.39 4.57
CA ARG A 98 -5.12 11.91 3.20
C ARG A 98 -5.39 10.42 3.12
N ILE A 99 -4.82 9.63 4.02
CA ILE A 99 -5.04 8.18 4.08
C ILE A 99 -6.38 7.84 4.74
N LYS A 100 -6.90 8.74 5.60
CA LYS A 100 -8.15 8.51 6.36
C LYS A 100 -9.34 8.00 5.51
N PRO A 101 -9.71 8.60 4.36
CA PRO A 101 -10.84 8.11 3.57
C PRO A 101 -10.68 6.65 3.10
N TYR A 102 -9.45 6.21 2.87
CA TYR A 102 -9.16 4.83 2.47
C TYR A 102 -9.25 3.86 3.64
N LEU A 103 -8.88 4.29 4.85
CA LEU A 103 -9.10 3.51 6.07
C LEU A 103 -10.60 3.36 6.36
N ASP A 104 -11.35 4.46 6.26
CA ASP A 104 -12.81 4.47 6.43
C ASP A 104 -13.49 3.54 5.40
N PHE A 105 -13.00 3.50 4.16
CA PHE A 105 -13.46 2.55 3.15
C PHE A 105 -13.20 1.09 3.55
N LEU A 106 -12.02 0.78 4.08
CA LEU A 106 -11.70 -0.59 4.52
C LEU A 106 -12.57 -1.04 5.70
N GLU A 107 -12.90 -0.11 6.61
CA GLU A 107 -13.81 -0.36 7.73
C GLU A 107 -15.24 -0.61 7.25
N ALA A 108 -15.75 0.21 6.32
CA ALA A 108 -17.11 0.09 5.80
C ALA A 108 -17.38 -1.19 5.00
N LEU A 109 -16.33 -1.88 4.53
CA LEU A 109 -16.48 -3.20 3.89
C LEU A 109 -16.97 -4.28 4.85
N ASP A 110 -16.78 -4.09 6.15
CA ASP A 110 -17.14 -5.08 7.15
C ASP A 110 -18.65 -5.13 7.43
N ASP A 111 -19.36 -4.03 7.18
CA ASP A 111 -20.79 -3.90 7.47
C ASP A 111 -21.68 -4.37 6.30
N ASP A 112 -21.11 -4.59 5.12
CA ASP A 112 -21.85 -4.76 3.87
C ASP A 112 -21.80 -6.22 3.38
N THR A 113 -22.37 -7.14 4.17
CA THR A 113 -22.53 -8.57 3.82
C THR A 113 -23.75 -8.85 2.93
N ASP A 114 -24.27 -7.87 2.19
CA ASP A 114 -25.41 -8.12 1.30
C ASP A 114 -24.92 -8.77 -0.01
N ASP A 115 -24.97 -10.10 -0.03
CA ASP A 115 -24.63 -11.05 -1.10
C ASP A 115 -25.29 -10.76 -2.48
N ARG A 116 -26.04 -9.66 -2.63
CA ARG A 116 -26.84 -9.32 -3.81
C ARG A 116 -26.13 -8.50 -4.88
N TYR A 117 -24.88 -8.09 -4.67
CA TYR A 117 -24.06 -7.36 -5.67
C TYR A 117 -23.00 -8.24 -6.38
N LEU A 118 -23.32 -9.51 -6.57
CA LEU A 118 -22.50 -10.47 -7.30
C LEU A 118 -22.48 -10.14 -8.80
N HIS A 119 -21.37 -9.57 -9.28
CA HIS A 119 -20.41 -10.33 -10.10
C HIS A 119 -19.37 -9.48 -10.86
N THR A 120 -19.50 -8.15 -10.92
CA THR A 120 -18.48 -7.29 -11.54
C THR A 120 -17.99 -6.16 -10.63
N SER A 121 -18.88 -5.54 -9.84
CA SER A 121 -18.49 -4.52 -8.85
C SER A 121 -17.81 -5.13 -7.63
N PHE A 122 -18.24 -6.32 -7.18
CA PHE A 122 -17.66 -6.99 -6.00
C PHE A 122 -16.19 -7.37 -6.18
N LEU A 123 -15.82 -7.95 -7.34
CA LEU A 123 -14.42 -8.29 -7.62
C LEU A 123 -13.54 -7.04 -7.72
N GLY A 124 -14.05 -5.96 -8.31
CA GLY A 124 -13.36 -4.67 -8.33
C GLY A 124 -13.18 -4.10 -6.93
N ARG A 125 -14.20 -4.18 -6.07
CA ARG A 125 -14.19 -3.66 -4.70
C ARG A 125 -13.20 -4.44 -3.80
N GLU A 126 -13.23 -5.77 -3.84
CA GLU A 126 -12.27 -6.64 -3.12
C GLU A 126 -10.82 -6.42 -3.60
N PHE A 127 -10.65 -6.23 -4.90
CA PHE A 127 -9.34 -5.92 -5.48
C PHE A 127 -8.84 -4.56 -4.99
N SER A 128 -9.67 -3.51 -5.07
CA SER A 128 -9.36 -2.18 -4.54
C SER A 128 -9.02 -2.24 -3.05
N ALA A 129 -9.81 -2.98 -2.24
CA ALA A 129 -9.55 -3.17 -0.82
C ALA A 129 -8.18 -3.80 -0.56
N SER A 130 -7.82 -4.82 -1.35
CA SER A 130 -6.52 -5.50 -1.24
C SER A 130 -5.37 -4.55 -1.60
N LEU A 131 -5.51 -3.74 -2.65
CA LEU A 131 -4.50 -2.75 -3.04
C LEU A 131 -4.37 -1.63 -2.03
N ILE A 132 -5.49 -1.11 -1.53
CA ILE A 132 -5.52 -0.11 -0.46
C ILE A 132 -4.81 -0.65 0.77
N ALA A 133 -5.25 -1.79 1.30
CA ALA A 133 -4.69 -2.40 2.50
C ALA A 133 -3.19 -2.68 2.36
N GLY A 134 -2.75 -3.21 1.22
CA GLY A 134 -1.33 -3.45 0.93
C GLY A 134 -0.51 -2.15 0.91
N SER A 135 -0.99 -1.13 0.21
CA SER A 135 -0.29 0.15 0.04
C SER A 135 -0.19 0.93 1.35
N VAL A 136 -1.28 1.04 2.11
CA VAL A 136 -1.26 1.73 3.42
C VAL A 136 -0.48 0.92 4.46
N SER A 137 -0.49 -0.41 4.41
CA SER A 137 0.36 -1.24 5.26
C SER A 137 1.85 -0.93 5.04
N ALA A 138 2.28 -0.78 3.78
CA ALA A 138 3.66 -0.40 3.45
C ALA A 138 4.06 0.97 4.00
N LEU A 139 3.10 1.91 4.06
CA LEU A 139 3.29 3.23 4.64
C LEU A 139 3.31 3.24 6.18
N GLY A 140 3.12 2.10 6.85
CA GLY A 140 3.20 1.98 8.32
C GLY A 140 1.85 1.89 9.04
N TYR A 141 0.74 1.75 8.31
CA TYR A 141 -0.59 1.58 8.91
C TYR A 141 -0.92 0.12 9.25
N ASN A 142 0.06 -0.78 9.32
CA ASN A 142 -0.12 -2.20 9.62
C ASN A 142 -0.68 -2.47 11.04
N GLY A 143 -0.60 -1.48 11.95
CA GLY A 143 -1.24 -1.53 13.26
C GLY A 143 -2.75 -1.24 13.25
N HIS A 144 -3.29 -0.70 12.14
CA HIS A 144 -4.70 -0.38 12.03
C HIS A 144 -5.55 -1.65 11.87
N PRO A 145 -6.63 -1.86 12.67
CA PRO A 145 -7.39 -3.11 12.65
C PRO A 145 -7.93 -3.50 11.27
N ALA A 146 -8.53 -2.55 10.54
CA ALA A 146 -9.06 -2.79 9.20
C ALA A 146 -7.97 -3.21 8.20
N VAL A 147 -6.83 -2.50 8.19
CA VAL A 147 -5.69 -2.81 7.32
C VAL A 147 -5.18 -4.22 7.60
N ARG A 148 -4.95 -4.52 8.89
CA ARG A 148 -4.46 -5.82 9.32
C ARG A 148 -5.38 -6.95 8.90
N LYS A 149 -6.69 -6.80 9.13
CA LYS A 149 -7.70 -7.78 8.73
C LYS A 149 -7.65 -8.09 7.24
N HIS A 150 -7.64 -7.06 6.38
CA HIS A 150 -7.62 -7.23 4.92
C HIS A 150 -6.32 -7.88 4.43
N VAL A 151 -5.18 -7.48 4.99
CA VAL A 151 -3.87 -8.08 4.68
C VAL A 151 -3.84 -9.55 5.12
N GLU A 152 -4.25 -9.87 6.34
CA GLU A 152 -4.29 -11.25 6.86
C GLU A 152 -5.24 -12.12 6.04
N ALA A 153 -6.45 -11.64 5.72
CA ALA A 153 -7.41 -12.36 4.87
C ALA A 153 -6.86 -12.60 3.46
N ARG A 154 -6.03 -11.69 2.92
CA ARG A 154 -5.36 -11.90 1.65
C ARG A 154 -4.26 -12.95 1.75
N LEU A 155 -3.44 -12.92 2.80
CA LEU A 155 -2.39 -13.91 3.05
C LEU A 155 -2.97 -15.31 3.27
N GLU A 156 -4.08 -15.43 4.02
CA GLU A 156 -4.80 -16.69 4.20
C GLU A 156 -5.26 -17.24 2.84
N ARG A 157 -5.92 -16.41 2.01
CA ARG A 157 -6.31 -16.79 0.63
C ARG A 157 -5.12 -17.22 -0.22
N LEU A 158 -3.98 -16.53 -0.15
CA LEU A 158 -2.78 -16.90 -0.91
C LEU A 158 -2.15 -18.21 -0.41
N SER A 159 -2.22 -18.50 0.89
CA SER A 159 -1.70 -19.74 1.46
C SER A 159 -2.40 -20.99 0.90
N GLU A 160 -3.65 -20.85 0.45
CA GLU A 160 -4.40 -21.92 -0.23
C GLU A 160 -3.80 -22.32 -1.59
N PHE A 161 -2.91 -21.50 -2.17
CA PHE A 161 -2.20 -21.80 -3.41
C PHE A 161 -0.75 -22.24 -3.18
N GLY A 162 -0.32 -22.38 -1.92
CA GLY A 162 1.02 -22.80 -1.56
C GLY A 162 1.29 -24.29 -1.83
N PRO A 163 2.56 -24.70 -1.99
CA PRO A 163 2.90 -26.11 -2.16
C PRO A 163 2.45 -26.93 -0.94
N GLY A 164 1.58 -27.91 -1.17
CA GLY A 164 1.04 -28.79 -0.12
C GLY A 164 -0.36 -28.40 0.39
N SER A 165 -0.96 -27.32 -0.10
CA SER A 165 -2.38 -27.05 0.16
C SER A 165 -3.24 -28.05 -0.62
N THR A 166 -4.20 -28.69 0.05
CA THR A 166 -5.37 -29.26 -0.64
C THR A 166 -6.29 -28.09 -0.97
N PRO A 167 -6.49 -27.74 -2.25
CA PRO A 167 -7.41 -26.66 -2.60
C PRO A 167 -8.78 -26.99 -2.00
N ARG A 168 -9.38 -26.06 -1.24
CA ARG A 168 -10.79 -26.20 -0.91
C ARG A 168 -11.53 -26.29 -2.24
N PRO A 169 -12.52 -27.20 -2.41
CA PRO A 169 -13.26 -27.28 -3.65
C PRO A 169 -13.86 -25.91 -3.91
N PHE A 170 -13.35 -25.24 -4.96
CA PHE A 170 -13.90 -24.00 -5.48
C PHE A 170 -15.41 -24.20 -5.53
N MET A 171 -16.19 -23.39 -4.80
CA MET A 171 -17.65 -23.51 -4.80
C MET A 171 -18.06 -23.66 -6.26
N ARG A 172 -18.53 -24.85 -6.64
CA ARG A 172 -19.04 -25.08 -7.98
C ARG A 172 -20.14 -24.06 -8.11
N LEU A 173 -19.91 -23.03 -8.92
CA LEU A 173 -20.98 -22.21 -9.47
C LEU A 173 -21.83 -23.21 -10.24
N THR A 174 -22.81 -23.79 -9.57
CA THR A 174 -23.81 -24.63 -10.19
C THR A 174 -24.51 -23.72 -11.18
N ARG A 175 -24.15 -23.85 -12.46
CA ARG A 175 -24.89 -23.21 -13.54
C ARG A 175 -26.37 -23.46 -13.27
N PRO A 176 -27.23 -22.43 -13.20
CA PRO A 176 -28.65 -22.65 -13.09
C PRO A 176 -29.06 -23.54 -14.26
N ALA A 177 -29.68 -24.68 -13.96
CA ALA A 177 -30.19 -25.56 -14.99
C ALA A 177 -31.13 -24.73 -15.88
N THR A 178 -30.76 -24.55 -17.14
CA THR A 178 -31.65 -23.97 -18.14
C THR A 178 -32.89 -24.84 -18.20
N ARG A 179 -34.01 -24.34 -17.68
CA ARG A 179 -35.32 -24.95 -17.92
C ARG A 179 -35.53 -24.93 -19.42
N ARG A 180 -35.48 -26.10 -20.06
CA ARG A 180 -36.09 -26.29 -21.37
C ARG A 180 -37.59 -26.05 -21.19
N CYS A 181 -38.09 -24.94 -21.70
CA CYS A 181 -39.51 -24.82 -22.00
C CYS A 181 -39.77 -25.75 -23.20
N GLY A 182 -40.38 -26.89 -22.92
CA GLY A 182 -41.04 -27.74 -23.91
C GLY A 182 -42.50 -27.88 -23.47
N GLY A 183 -43.41 -27.46 -24.33
CA GLY A 183 -44.86 -27.43 -24.11
C GLY A 183 -45.47 -26.22 -24.79
#